data_AF-A0A6A8EUC3-F1
#
_entry.id   AF-A0A6A8EUC3-F1
#
_cell.length_a   1.000
_cell.length_b   1.000
_cell.length_c   1.000
_cell.angle_alpha   90.00
_cell.angle_beta   90.00
_cell.angle_gamma   90.00
#
_symmetry.space_group_name_H-M   'P 1'
#
loop_
_entity.id
_entity.type
_entity.pdbx_description
1 polymer ?
#
loop_
_entity_poly.entity_id
_entity_poly.type
_entity_poly.pdbx_seq_one_letter_code
_entity_poly.pdbx_strand_id
1 'polypeptide(L)'
;AVMHHQEFQQVESLWRGLKQLVDNTDYRQNVKTEILDVAKDDLRQDFEDAPELIQSGLYWHTYTAEYDTPGGEPIGSVISAYEFDASPQDVALLRNISRVSAAAHMPFIGAVGPAFFLKETMEEVAAIKDIGNYFDRAEYIRWKAFRETDDARYIGLVMPRVLGRLPYGPDTVPVRSFNYVEQVKGPDHEKYLWTSAAFSFASNMVKSFVNNGWCVQIRGPQAGGAVKDLPIHLYDLGTGNQVKIPSEVMIPETREFEFASLGFIPLSYYKNRDYACFFSANSAQKPALYDTADA
;
A
#
# COMPACT_ATOMS: atom_id res chain seq x y z
N ALA A 1 -19.33 -18.64 -2.95
CA ALA A 1 -20.33 -17.56 -3.08
C ALA A 1 -20.13 -16.53 -1.98
N VAL A 2 -20.42 -16.82 -0.70
CA VAL A 2 -20.28 -15.83 0.39
C VAL A 2 -18.85 -15.29 0.54
N MET A 3 -17.83 -16.16 0.68
CA MET A 3 -16.44 -15.72 0.87
C MET A 3 -15.79 -15.06 -0.36
N HIS A 4 -16.40 -15.21 -1.53
CA HIS A 4 -15.93 -14.60 -2.79
C HIS A 4 -16.82 -13.42 -3.20
N HIS A 5 -17.71 -12.97 -2.31
CA HIS A 5 -18.49 -11.77 -2.54
C HIS A 5 -17.60 -10.55 -2.28
N GLN A 6 -17.68 -9.56 -3.17
CA GLN A 6 -16.80 -8.39 -3.16
C GLN A 6 -16.81 -7.66 -1.81
N GLU A 7 -17.99 -7.38 -1.26
CA GLU A 7 -18.14 -6.70 0.03
C GLU A 7 -17.49 -7.50 1.19
N PHE A 8 -17.63 -8.83 1.17
CA PHE A 8 -17.02 -9.67 2.20
C PHE A 8 -15.50 -9.68 2.07
N GLN A 9 -14.97 -9.79 0.85
CA GLN A 9 -13.53 -9.75 0.61
C GLN A 9 -12.92 -8.38 0.96
N GLN A 10 -13.64 -7.28 0.75
CA GLN A 10 -13.19 -5.95 1.16
C GLN A 10 -12.99 -5.87 2.68
N VAL A 11 -13.99 -6.31 3.46
CA VAL A 11 -13.89 -6.34 4.92
C VAL A 11 -12.83 -7.35 5.38
N GLU A 12 -12.83 -8.56 4.80
CA GLU A 12 -11.87 -9.61 5.16
C GLU A 12 -10.42 -9.18 4.87
N SER A 13 -10.18 -8.54 3.72
CA SER A 13 -8.83 -8.09 3.35
C SER A 13 -8.32 -6.98 4.24
N LEU A 14 -9.17 -6.01 4.61
CA LEU A 14 -8.82 -4.93 5.52
C LEU A 14 -8.40 -5.48 6.89
N TRP A 15 -9.26 -6.29 7.51
CA TRP A 15 -9.00 -6.83 8.85
C TRP A 15 -7.86 -7.84 8.86
N ARG A 16 -7.66 -8.61 7.79
CA ARG A 16 -6.51 -9.51 7.72
C ARG A 16 -5.20 -8.78 7.50
N GLY A 17 -5.18 -7.74 6.67
CA GLY A 17 -4.00 -6.89 6.51
C GLY A 17 -3.62 -6.21 7.83
N LEU A 18 -4.61 -5.66 8.53
CA LEU A 18 -4.41 -5.09 9.87
C LEU A 18 -3.91 -6.15 10.87
N LYS A 19 -4.52 -7.35 10.88
CA LYS A 19 -4.07 -8.44 11.74
C LYS A 19 -2.62 -8.82 11.45
N GLN A 20 -2.22 -8.89 10.18
CA GLN A 20 -0.85 -9.18 9.78
C GLN A 20 0.12 -8.13 10.32
N LEU A 21 -0.23 -6.83 10.27
CA LEU A 21 0.57 -5.77 10.86
C LEU A 21 0.70 -5.93 12.38
N VAL A 22 -0.41 -6.19 13.07
CA VAL A 22 -0.45 -6.39 14.53
C VAL A 22 0.38 -7.61 14.94
N ASP A 23 0.20 -8.74 14.27
CA ASP A 23 0.95 -9.98 14.56
C ASP A 23 2.46 -9.82 14.33
N ASN A 24 2.85 -8.98 13.37
CA ASN A 24 4.26 -8.71 13.04
C ASN A 24 4.89 -7.61 13.90
N THR A 25 4.14 -7.01 14.82
CA THR A 25 4.58 -5.88 15.65
C THR A 25 4.85 -6.34 17.09
N ASP A 26 6.08 -6.11 17.59
CA ASP A 26 6.38 -6.31 19.01
C ASP A 26 6.05 -5.05 19.81
N TYR A 27 4.82 -5.01 20.37
CA TYR A 27 4.33 -3.89 21.17
C TYR A 27 5.09 -3.64 22.48
N ARG A 28 6.04 -4.50 22.87
CA ARG A 28 6.92 -4.26 24.02
C ARG A 28 8.03 -3.25 23.71
N GLN A 29 8.24 -2.94 22.43
CA GLN A 29 9.36 -2.12 21.92
C GLN A 29 8.93 -0.68 21.60
N ASN A 30 8.09 -0.07 22.45
CA ASN A 30 7.59 1.31 22.29
C ASN A 30 6.90 1.59 20.95
N VAL A 31 6.15 0.62 20.42
CA VAL A 31 5.30 0.81 19.25
C VAL A 31 3.85 0.86 19.71
N LYS A 32 3.08 1.80 19.16
CA LYS A 32 1.63 1.88 19.35
C LYS A 32 0.95 1.86 17.99
N THR A 33 -0.26 1.29 17.95
CA THR A 33 -1.09 1.25 16.75
C THR A 33 -2.48 1.69 17.15
N GLU A 34 -2.93 2.78 16.54
CA GLU A 34 -4.27 3.31 16.70
C GLU A 34 -5.07 3.04 15.43
N ILE A 35 -6.37 2.79 15.60
CA ILE A 35 -7.26 2.43 14.52
C ILE A 35 -8.33 3.51 14.44
N LEU A 36 -8.38 4.18 13.29
CA LEU A 36 -9.42 5.13 12.94
C LEU A 36 -10.24 4.52 11.80
N ASP A 37 -11.49 4.15 12.08
CA ASP A 37 -12.41 3.60 11.08
C ASP A 37 -13.12 4.74 10.36
N VAL A 38 -12.74 4.95 9.10
CA VAL A 38 -13.28 5.99 8.22
C VAL A 38 -13.38 5.40 6.82
N ALA A 39 -14.51 5.61 6.15
CA ALA A 39 -14.60 5.29 4.73
C ALA A 39 -13.91 6.38 3.90
N LYS A 40 -13.34 6.00 2.75
CA LYS A 40 -12.66 6.95 1.85
C LYS A 40 -13.58 8.10 1.40
N ASP A 41 -14.85 7.80 1.14
CA ASP A 41 -15.85 8.81 0.77
C ASP A 41 -16.20 9.75 1.93
N ASP A 42 -16.26 9.24 3.17
CA ASP A 42 -16.51 10.06 4.35
C ASP A 42 -15.32 10.99 4.64
N LEU A 43 -14.09 10.50 4.47
CA LEU A 43 -12.89 11.34 4.58
C LEU A 43 -12.89 12.46 3.53
N ARG A 44 -13.33 12.16 2.31
CA ARG A 44 -13.49 13.18 1.26
C ARG A 44 -14.56 14.20 1.66
N GLN A 45 -15.71 13.73 2.14
CA GLN A 45 -16.81 14.60 2.56
C GLN A 45 -16.37 15.52 3.72
N ASP A 46 -15.63 15.00 4.70
CA ASP A 46 -15.07 15.79 5.81
C ASP A 46 -14.19 16.96 5.31
N PHE A 47 -13.35 16.73 4.30
CA PHE A 47 -12.55 17.79 3.68
C PHE A 47 -13.37 18.79 2.85
N GLU A 48 -14.51 18.37 2.27
CA GLU A 48 -15.39 19.25 1.52
C GLU A 48 -16.27 20.11 2.44
N ASP A 49 -16.68 19.55 3.57
CA ASP A 49 -17.51 20.24 4.58
C ASP A 49 -16.69 21.19 5.45
N ALA A 50 -15.41 20.89 5.68
CA ALA A 50 -14.51 21.75 6.46
C ALA A 50 -14.23 23.08 5.74
N PRO A 51 -14.53 24.24 6.36
CA PRO A 51 -14.25 25.56 5.76
C PRO A 51 -12.75 25.78 5.48
N GLU A 52 -11.91 25.23 6.37
CA GLU A 52 -10.46 25.27 6.27
C GLU A 52 -9.89 23.90 6.64
N LEU A 53 -8.73 23.56 6.06
CA LEU A 53 -8.07 22.27 6.29
C LEU A 53 -7.83 21.99 7.79
N ILE A 54 -7.48 23.02 8.57
CA ILE A 54 -7.21 22.90 10.01
C ILE A 54 -8.45 22.54 10.84
N GLN A 55 -9.64 22.63 10.25
CA GLN A 55 -10.92 22.29 10.87
C GLN A 55 -11.43 20.91 10.45
N SER A 56 -10.69 20.19 9.58
CA SER A 56 -11.03 18.81 9.19
C SER A 56 -10.82 17.82 10.33
N GLY A 57 -11.61 16.75 10.35
CA GLY A 57 -11.51 15.68 11.33
C GLY A 57 -10.14 15.00 11.33
N LEU A 58 -9.54 14.77 10.15
CA LEU A 58 -8.20 14.18 10.10
C LEU A 58 -7.16 15.08 10.76
N TYR A 59 -7.20 16.39 10.51
CA TYR A 59 -6.29 17.36 11.15
C TYR A 59 -6.49 17.40 12.66
N TRP A 60 -7.73 17.31 13.13
CA TRP A 60 -8.01 17.25 14.56
C TRP A 60 -7.37 16.02 15.21
N HIS A 61 -7.61 14.82 14.64
CA HIS A 61 -7.11 13.56 15.19
C HIS A 61 -5.59 13.47 15.18
N THR A 62 -4.91 14.00 14.16
CA THR A 62 -3.47 13.79 14.00
C THR A 62 -2.62 14.95 14.48
N TYR A 63 -3.05 16.18 14.24
CA TYR A 63 -2.31 17.38 14.62
C TYR A 63 -2.76 17.93 15.96
N THR A 64 -4.07 18.22 16.11
CA THR A 64 -4.57 18.96 17.28
C THR A 64 -4.53 18.10 18.54
N ALA A 65 -5.06 16.88 18.47
CA ALA A 65 -5.17 15.99 19.63
C ALA A 65 -3.81 15.47 20.12
N GLU A 66 -2.84 15.31 19.21
CA GLU A 66 -1.55 14.68 19.52
C GLU A 66 -0.36 15.62 19.36
N TYR A 67 -0.10 16.13 18.16
CA TYR A 67 1.11 16.89 17.85
C TYR A 67 1.20 18.25 18.58
N ASP A 68 0.10 19.00 18.63
CA ASP A 68 0.03 20.34 19.24
C ASP A 68 -0.37 20.31 20.73
N THR A 69 -0.82 19.16 21.23
CA THR A 69 -1.24 19.01 22.63
C THR A 69 -0.05 18.73 23.54
N PRO A 70 0.20 19.53 24.60
CA PRO A 70 1.28 19.26 25.55
C PRO A 70 1.12 17.89 26.23
N GLY A 71 2.11 17.02 26.03
CA GLY A 71 2.10 15.65 26.55
C GLY A 71 1.38 14.62 25.66
N GLY A 72 0.93 15.03 24.46
CA GLY A 72 0.45 14.12 23.42
C GLY A 72 1.58 13.29 22.81
N GLU A 73 1.20 12.31 22.00
CA GLU A 73 2.12 11.39 21.35
C GLU A 73 2.01 11.52 19.82
N PRO A 74 2.93 12.25 19.17
CA PRO A 74 2.87 12.49 17.72
C PRO A 74 2.73 11.20 16.90
N ILE A 75 1.77 11.20 15.98
CA ILE A 75 1.54 10.08 15.08
C ILE A 75 2.72 9.97 14.10
N GLY A 76 3.45 8.85 14.17
CA GLY A 76 4.64 8.64 13.34
C GLY A 76 4.36 8.44 11.84
N SER A 77 3.24 7.81 11.49
CA SER A 77 2.81 7.62 10.09
C SER A 77 1.36 7.17 10.03
N VAL A 78 0.63 7.56 8.98
CA VAL A 78 -0.71 7.02 8.69
C VAL A 78 -0.59 5.90 7.68
N ILE A 79 -1.19 4.76 7.98
CA ILE A 79 -1.27 3.63 7.07
C ILE A 79 -2.73 3.44 6.68
N SER A 80 -3.02 3.58 5.39
CA SER A 80 -4.34 3.38 4.84
C SER A 80 -4.37 2.18 3.91
N ALA A 81 -5.50 1.47 3.90
CA ALA A 81 -5.80 0.44 2.91
C ALA A 81 -6.52 1.00 1.67
N TYR A 82 -6.65 2.33 1.57
CA TYR A 82 -7.31 2.96 0.44
C TYR A 82 -6.54 2.72 -0.84
N GLU A 83 -7.27 2.33 -1.89
CA GLU A 83 -6.79 2.27 -3.24
C GLU A 83 -7.15 3.59 -3.92
N PHE A 84 -6.13 4.36 -4.33
CA PHE A 84 -6.31 5.61 -5.08
C PHE A 84 -6.27 5.35 -6.58
N ASP A 85 -7.04 6.13 -7.32
CA ASP A 85 -7.09 6.17 -8.77
C ASP A 85 -6.61 7.53 -9.33
N ALA A 86 -6.61 7.66 -10.66
CA ALA A 86 -6.20 8.89 -11.35
C ALA A 86 -7.34 9.93 -11.45
N SER A 87 -8.47 9.70 -10.77
CA SER A 87 -9.63 10.59 -10.88
C SER A 87 -9.34 11.96 -10.27
N PRO A 88 -10.02 13.00 -10.78
CA PRO A 88 -10.16 14.30 -10.13
C PRO A 88 -10.32 14.29 -8.60
N GLN A 89 -11.15 13.38 -8.10
CA GLN A 89 -11.58 13.34 -6.70
C GLN A 89 -10.47 12.76 -5.83
N ASP A 90 -9.83 11.67 -6.27
CA ASP A 90 -8.73 11.05 -5.55
C ASP A 90 -7.48 11.92 -5.51
N VAL A 91 -7.14 12.58 -6.63
CA VAL A 91 -6.00 13.50 -6.65
C VAL A 91 -6.26 14.72 -5.75
N ALA A 92 -7.50 15.19 -5.64
CA ALA A 92 -7.86 16.25 -4.71
C ALA A 92 -7.78 15.78 -3.25
N LEU A 93 -8.25 14.57 -2.96
CA LEU A 93 -8.15 13.94 -1.65
C LEU A 93 -6.67 13.76 -1.23
N LEU A 94 -5.82 13.23 -2.11
CA LEU A 94 -4.38 13.10 -1.87
C LEU A 94 -3.72 14.46 -1.57
N ARG A 95 -4.15 15.53 -2.23
CA ARG A 95 -3.65 16.88 -1.97
C ARG A 95 -4.07 17.43 -0.60
N ASN A 96 -5.28 17.14 -0.14
CA ASN A 96 -5.71 17.54 1.20
C ASN A 96 -4.99 16.72 2.26
N ILE A 97 -4.89 15.40 2.07
CA ILE A 97 -4.13 14.50 2.95
C ILE A 97 -2.66 14.94 3.02
N SER A 98 -2.03 15.29 1.89
CA SER A 98 -0.61 15.69 1.87
C SER A 98 -0.35 16.94 2.68
N ARG A 99 -1.29 17.90 2.69
CA ARG A 99 -1.17 19.12 3.50
C ARG A 99 -1.31 18.84 4.99
N VAL A 100 -2.26 17.99 5.40
CA VAL A 100 -2.39 17.56 6.80
C VAL A 100 -1.13 16.80 7.23
N SER A 101 -0.67 15.89 6.37
CA SER A 101 0.53 15.08 6.58
C SER A 101 1.78 15.94 6.74
N ALA A 102 1.92 17.00 5.92
CA ALA A 102 2.99 17.96 6.00
C ALA A 102 2.95 18.80 7.28
N ALA A 103 1.76 19.22 7.73
CA ALA A 103 1.59 19.99 8.95
C ALA A 103 1.97 19.19 10.21
N ALA A 104 1.59 17.91 10.26
CA ALA A 104 1.86 17.02 11.40
C ALA A 104 3.17 16.22 11.29
N HIS A 105 3.97 16.46 10.24
CA HIS A 105 5.21 15.72 9.94
C HIS A 105 5.05 14.20 9.91
N MET A 106 3.91 13.73 9.40
CA MET A 106 3.55 12.32 9.37
C MET A 106 3.40 11.86 7.90
N PRO A 107 4.23 10.93 7.40
CA PRO A 107 3.99 10.37 6.07
C PRO A 107 2.68 9.57 6.06
N PHE A 108 1.91 9.74 4.99
CA PHE A 108 0.72 8.96 4.69
C PHE A 108 1.04 7.91 3.63
N ILE A 109 0.81 6.64 3.97
CA ILE A 109 0.99 5.51 3.09
C ILE A 109 -0.38 5.00 2.64
N GLY A 110 -0.62 5.05 1.33
CA GLY A 110 -1.78 4.48 0.67
C GLY A 110 -1.38 3.47 -0.40
N ALA A 111 -2.35 2.92 -1.12
CA ALA A 111 -2.10 2.00 -2.22
C ALA A 111 -2.65 2.56 -3.53
N VAL A 112 -2.11 2.07 -4.65
CA VAL A 112 -2.69 2.25 -5.98
C VAL A 112 -2.89 0.89 -6.62
N GLY A 113 -4.00 0.74 -7.33
CA GLY A 113 -4.27 -0.46 -8.10
C GLY A 113 -4.51 -0.16 -9.57
N PRO A 114 -5.12 -1.09 -10.31
CA PRO A 114 -5.14 -1.03 -11.77
C PRO A 114 -5.97 0.15 -12.30
N ALA A 115 -7.00 0.58 -11.56
CA ALA A 115 -7.84 1.73 -11.90
C ALA A 115 -7.03 3.03 -12.00
N PHE A 116 -5.97 3.19 -11.19
CA PHE A 116 -5.05 4.33 -11.30
C PHE A 116 -4.43 4.43 -12.68
N PHE A 117 -4.09 3.28 -13.26
CA PHE A 117 -3.48 3.18 -14.59
C PHE A 117 -4.53 3.10 -15.70
N LEU A 118 -5.82 3.32 -15.44
CA LEU A 118 -6.91 3.14 -16.40
C LEU A 118 -6.95 1.71 -16.99
N LYS A 119 -6.63 0.72 -16.14
CA LYS A 119 -6.62 -0.71 -16.44
C LYS A 119 -7.58 -1.46 -15.54
N GLU A 120 -7.97 -2.66 -15.95
CA GLU A 120 -8.84 -3.52 -15.13
C GLU A 120 -8.03 -4.43 -14.21
N THR A 121 -6.82 -4.82 -14.62
CA THR A 121 -5.97 -5.76 -13.87
C THR A 121 -4.53 -5.28 -13.75
N MET A 122 -3.84 -5.70 -12.69
CA MET A 122 -2.41 -5.40 -12.52
C MET A 122 -1.51 -6.10 -13.54
N GLU A 123 -1.99 -7.17 -14.18
CA GLU A 123 -1.30 -7.82 -15.30
C GLU A 123 -1.22 -6.88 -16.52
N GLU A 124 -2.29 -6.14 -16.80
CA GLU A 124 -2.29 -5.12 -17.87
C GLU A 124 -1.39 -3.94 -17.54
N VAL A 125 -1.28 -3.56 -16.26
CA VAL A 125 -0.36 -2.51 -15.79
C VAL A 125 1.08 -2.91 -16.06
N ALA A 126 1.46 -4.15 -15.70
CA ALA A 126 2.79 -4.66 -15.97
C ALA A 126 3.09 -4.81 -17.48
N ALA A 127 2.06 -4.99 -18.30
CA ALA A 127 2.19 -5.10 -19.75
C ALA A 127 2.40 -3.75 -20.47
N ILE A 128 2.24 -2.59 -19.78
CA ILE A 128 2.48 -1.27 -20.36
C ILE A 128 3.96 -1.15 -20.73
N LYS A 129 4.31 -1.08 -22.01
CA LYS A 129 5.72 -1.09 -22.46
C LYS A 129 6.53 0.12 -22.00
N ASP A 130 5.93 1.30 -22.03
CA ASP A 130 6.57 2.57 -21.69
C ASP A 130 5.65 3.33 -20.74
N ILE A 131 5.94 3.23 -19.44
CA ILE A 131 5.13 3.87 -18.40
C ILE A 131 5.37 5.39 -18.34
N GLY A 132 6.55 5.87 -18.74
CA GLY A 132 6.85 7.30 -18.78
C GLY A 132 5.93 8.01 -19.76
N ASN A 133 5.93 7.56 -21.02
CA ASN A 133 5.04 8.09 -22.06
C ASN A 133 3.55 7.83 -21.75
N TYR A 134 3.24 6.76 -21.01
CA TYR A 134 1.86 6.48 -20.57
C TYR A 134 1.32 7.58 -19.65
N PHE A 135 2.16 8.09 -18.76
CA PHE A 135 1.80 9.19 -17.86
C PHE A 135 1.76 10.55 -18.57
N ASP A 136 2.19 10.65 -19.83
CA ASP A 136 2.09 11.88 -20.62
C ASP A 136 0.70 12.21 -21.16
N ARG A 137 -0.25 11.30 -20.97
CA ARG A 137 -1.64 11.50 -21.39
C ARG A 137 -2.35 12.56 -20.54
N ALA A 138 -3.42 13.12 -21.12
CA ALA A 138 -4.17 14.24 -20.53
C ALA A 138 -4.84 13.87 -19.19
N GLU A 139 -5.20 12.61 -19.01
CA GLU A 139 -5.82 12.05 -17.81
C GLU A 139 -4.93 12.26 -16.56
N TYR A 140 -3.61 12.29 -16.73
CA TYR A 140 -2.65 12.44 -15.63
C TYR A 140 -2.20 13.89 -15.37
N ILE A 141 -2.77 14.90 -16.06
CA ILE A 141 -2.37 16.30 -15.85
C ILE A 141 -2.48 16.71 -14.38
N ARG A 142 -3.56 16.31 -13.70
CA ARG A 142 -3.77 16.63 -12.28
C ARG A 142 -2.80 15.89 -11.38
N TRP A 143 -2.52 14.63 -11.69
CA TRP A 143 -1.54 13.82 -10.97
C TRP A 143 -0.15 14.44 -11.07
N LYS A 144 0.31 14.82 -12.27
CA LYS A 144 1.60 15.51 -12.45
C LYS A 144 1.66 16.82 -11.67
N ALA A 145 0.62 17.65 -11.76
CA ALA A 145 0.54 18.90 -11.02
C ALA A 145 0.59 18.68 -9.50
N PHE A 146 -0.01 17.59 -8.99
CA PHE A 146 0.10 17.21 -7.58
C PHE A 146 1.54 16.81 -7.22
N ARG A 147 2.22 16.02 -8.05
CA ARG A 147 3.61 15.60 -7.81
C ARG A 147 4.62 16.76 -7.79
N GLU A 148 4.31 17.87 -8.42
CA GLU A 148 5.13 19.10 -8.40
C GLU A 148 4.95 19.92 -7.11
N THR A 149 3.95 19.59 -6.27
CA THR A 149 3.78 20.26 -4.97
C THR A 149 4.78 19.78 -3.94
N ASP A 150 5.16 20.66 -3.02
CA ASP A 150 6.08 20.33 -1.93
C ASP A 150 5.50 19.32 -0.94
N ASP A 151 4.19 19.39 -0.70
CA ASP A 151 3.49 18.53 0.25
C ASP A 151 3.46 17.07 -0.20
N ALA A 152 3.56 16.80 -1.51
CA ALA A 152 3.54 15.45 -2.07
C ALA A 152 4.67 14.53 -1.56
N ARG A 153 5.70 15.10 -0.91
CA ARG A 153 6.79 14.35 -0.28
C ARG A 153 6.32 13.48 0.90
N TYR A 154 5.19 13.84 1.50
CA TYR A 154 4.60 13.10 2.61
C TYR A 154 3.68 11.97 2.16
N ILE A 155 3.46 11.78 0.86
CA ILE A 155 2.61 10.71 0.34
C ILE A 155 3.47 9.58 -0.22
N GLY A 156 3.26 8.37 0.28
CA GLY A 156 3.78 7.12 -0.30
C GLY A 156 2.65 6.27 -0.85
N LEU A 157 2.76 5.84 -2.11
CA LEU A 157 1.73 5.01 -2.75
C LEU A 157 2.32 3.66 -3.13
N VAL A 158 1.89 2.60 -2.44
CA VAL A 158 2.40 1.24 -2.67
C VAL A 158 1.62 0.49 -3.75
N MET A 159 2.29 -0.43 -4.43
CA MET A 159 1.69 -1.35 -5.42
C MET A 159 2.59 -2.58 -5.62
N PRO A 160 2.10 -3.72 -6.12
CA PRO A 160 0.71 -4.16 -6.17
C PRO A 160 0.22 -4.66 -4.79
N ARG A 161 -1.00 -5.21 -4.72
CA ARG A 161 -1.52 -5.90 -3.53
C ARG A 161 -0.78 -7.23 -3.29
N VAL A 162 -0.87 -7.75 -2.07
CA VAL A 162 -0.27 -9.02 -1.65
C VAL A 162 -1.30 -10.01 -1.14
N LEU A 163 -0.99 -11.29 -1.25
CA LEU A 163 -1.88 -12.35 -0.83
C LEU A 163 -2.03 -12.35 0.70
N GLY A 164 -3.26 -12.15 1.18
CA GLY A 164 -3.55 -12.06 2.62
C GLY A 164 -3.69 -13.41 3.32
N ARG A 165 -4.06 -14.46 2.59
CA ARG A 165 -4.15 -15.83 3.11
C ARG A 165 -4.05 -16.88 2.00
N LEU A 166 -3.67 -18.10 2.40
CA LEU A 166 -3.86 -19.26 1.53
C LEU A 166 -5.35 -19.59 1.37
N PRO A 167 -5.77 -20.10 0.21
CA PRO A 167 -7.09 -20.70 0.04
C PRO A 167 -7.29 -21.86 1.02
N TYR A 168 -8.52 -22.02 1.54
CA TYR A 168 -8.84 -23.13 2.43
C TYR A 168 -8.89 -24.46 1.68
N GLY A 169 -8.36 -25.50 2.30
CA GLY A 169 -8.31 -26.84 1.70
C GLY A 169 -7.60 -27.82 2.61
N PRO A 170 -7.80 -29.14 2.40
CA PRO A 170 -7.15 -30.17 3.21
C PRO A 170 -5.62 -30.14 3.10
N ASP A 171 -5.10 -29.77 1.93
CA ASP A 171 -3.66 -29.73 1.66
C ASP A 171 -3.00 -28.38 2.05
N THR A 172 -3.80 -27.36 2.33
CA THR A 172 -3.35 -26.00 2.66
C THR A 172 -3.73 -25.64 4.10
N VAL A 173 -4.90 -25.03 4.28
CA VAL A 173 -5.44 -24.60 5.58
C VAL A 173 -6.73 -25.37 5.83
N PRO A 174 -6.69 -26.50 6.56
CA PRO A 174 -7.85 -27.32 6.79
C PRO A 174 -8.81 -26.67 7.80
N VAL A 175 -10.11 -26.76 7.51
CA VAL A 175 -11.17 -26.34 8.43
C VAL A 175 -11.56 -27.53 9.32
N ARG A 176 -11.58 -27.34 10.64
CA ARG A 176 -11.85 -28.43 11.60
C ARG A 176 -13.30 -28.91 11.59
N SER A 177 -14.26 -28.00 11.38
CA SER A 177 -15.68 -28.28 11.59
C SER A 177 -16.33 -29.03 10.43
N PHE A 178 -15.87 -28.82 9.20
CA PHE A 178 -16.38 -29.48 8.00
C PHE A 178 -15.32 -29.49 6.91
N ASN A 179 -15.42 -30.44 5.98
CA ASN A 179 -14.51 -30.54 4.85
C ASN A 179 -14.80 -29.42 3.84
N TYR A 180 -14.09 -28.30 4.01
CA TYR A 180 -14.20 -27.15 3.12
C TYR A 180 -13.01 -27.10 2.17
N VAL A 181 -13.32 -27.05 0.88
CA VAL A 181 -12.33 -26.82 -0.19
C VAL A 181 -12.73 -25.56 -0.93
N GLU A 182 -11.90 -24.53 -0.81
CA GLU A 182 -12.12 -23.27 -1.51
C GLU A 182 -11.79 -23.44 -2.99
N GLN A 183 -12.77 -23.20 -3.86
CA GLN A 183 -12.62 -23.39 -5.29
C GLN A 183 -11.88 -22.21 -5.95
N VAL A 184 -10.57 -22.11 -5.68
CA VAL A 184 -9.68 -21.14 -6.31
C VAL A 184 -8.81 -21.85 -7.34
N LYS A 185 -9.03 -21.54 -8.62
CA LYS A 185 -8.12 -21.97 -9.68
C LYS A 185 -7.05 -20.89 -9.83
N GLY A 186 -5.79 -21.27 -9.99
CA GLY A 186 -4.66 -20.33 -10.16
C GLY A 186 -4.92 -19.11 -11.06
N PRO A 187 -5.58 -19.27 -12.23
CA PRO A 187 -5.93 -18.17 -13.13
C PRO A 187 -7.01 -17.21 -12.61
N ASP A 188 -7.90 -17.65 -11.72
CA ASP A 188 -9.01 -16.83 -11.20
C ASP A 188 -8.50 -15.87 -10.12
N HIS A 189 -7.86 -14.78 -10.55
CA HIS A 189 -7.15 -13.85 -9.68
C HIS A 189 -8.02 -13.27 -8.56
N GLU A 190 -9.23 -12.85 -8.90
CA GLU A 190 -10.19 -12.20 -7.98
C GLU A 190 -10.72 -13.12 -6.86
N LYS A 191 -10.56 -14.44 -7.00
CA LYS A 191 -10.97 -15.39 -5.94
C LYS A 191 -9.97 -15.48 -4.80
N TYR A 192 -8.74 -15.02 -5.02
CA TYR A 192 -7.76 -14.89 -3.95
C TYR A 192 -8.09 -13.67 -3.10
N LEU A 193 -7.75 -13.74 -1.81
CA LEU A 193 -7.91 -12.61 -0.91
C LEU A 193 -6.66 -11.73 -0.99
N TRP A 194 -6.74 -10.66 -1.77
CA TRP A 194 -5.70 -9.64 -1.88
C TRP A 194 -5.83 -8.61 -0.75
N THR A 195 -4.70 -8.22 -0.20
CA THR A 195 -4.58 -7.24 0.89
C THR A 195 -3.65 -6.12 0.47
N SER A 196 -3.92 -4.91 0.96
CA SER A 196 -3.06 -3.76 0.67
C SER A 196 -1.64 -4.02 1.13
N ALA A 197 -0.66 -3.79 0.24
CA ALA A 197 0.75 -3.86 0.58
C ALA A 197 1.18 -2.77 1.57
N ALA A 198 0.31 -1.79 1.89
CA ALA A 198 0.61 -0.72 2.84
C ALA A 198 0.85 -1.28 4.24
N PHE A 199 0.13 -2.35 4.62
CA PHE A 199 0.37 -3.07 5.88
C PHE A 199 1.72 -3.78 5.91
N SER A 200 2.14 -4.37 4.78
CA SER A 200 3.47 -4.98 4.65
C SER A 200 4.58 -3.93 4.71
N PHE A 201 4.37 -2.77 4.09
CA PHE A 201 5.30 -1.64 4.18
C PHE A 201 5.39 -1.10 5.61
N ALA A 202 4.25 -0.92 6.28
CA ALA A 202 4.19 -0.53 7.69
C ALA A 202 4.92 -1.52 8.60
N SER A 203 4.79 -2.83 8.34
CA SER A 203 5.54 -3.86 9.08
C SER A 203 7.05 -3.68 8.96
N ASN A 204 7.55 -3.24 7.80
CA ASN A 204 8.97 -2.92 7.62
C ASN A 204 9.36 -1.63 8.36
N MET A 205 8.49 -0.61 8.37
CA MET A 205 8.71 0.61 9.15
C MET A 205 8.84 0.30 10.65
N VAL A 206 7.91 -0.48 11.19
CA VAL A 206 7.94 -0.96 12.58
C VAL A 206 9.22 -1.75 12.87
N LYS A 207 9.59 -2.70 12.00
CA LYS A 207 10.84 -3.47 12.17
C LYS A 207 12.07 -2.57 12.19
N SER A 208 12.14 -1.57 11.31
CA SER A 208 13.24 -0.60 11.30
C SER A 208 13.28 0.19 12.61
N PHE A 209 12.14 0.67 13.09
CA PHE A 209 12.04 1.41 14.35
C PHE A 209 12.47 0.55 15.55
N VAL A 210 11.97 -0.68 15.65
CA VAL A 210 12.32 -1.59 16.75
C VAL A 210 13.82 -1.91 16.77
N ASN A 211 14.43 -2.11 15.60
CA ASN A 211 15.84 -2.49 15.52
C ASN A 211 16.80 -1.31 15.70
N ASN A 212 16.45 -0.13 15.19
CA ASN A 212 17.37 1.00 15.05
C ASN A 212 16.94 2.25 15.83
N GLY A 213 15.72 2.31 16.35
CA GLY A 213 15.07 3.51 16.86
C GLY A 213 14.57 4.49 15.79
N TRP A 214 14.80 4.17 14.50
CA TRP A 214 14.49 5.03 13.36
C TRP A 214 13.95 4.23 12.17
N CYS A 215 13.04 4.84 11.40
CA CYS A 215 12.45 4.25 10.19
C CYS A 215 13.33 4.44 8.93
N VAL A 216 14.63 4.13 9.01
CA VAL A 216 15.59 4.35 7.90
C VAL A 216 15.83 3.09 7.04
N GLN A 217 15.70 1.90 7.63
CA GLN A 217 15.93 0.62 6.98
C GLN A 217 14.61 -0.01 6.55
N ILE A 218 13.97 0.60 5.54
CA ILE A 218 12.64 0.20 5.03
C ILE A 218 12.66 -0.21 3.56
N ARG A 219 13.85 -0.23 2.92
CA ARG A 219 14.02 -0.49 1.49
C ARG A 219 15.23 -1.39 1.24
N GLY A 220 15.20 -2.13 0.14
CA GLY A 220 16.25 -3.04 -0.30
C GLY A 220 16.21 -4.41 0.41
N PRO A 221 16.67 -5.48 -0.26
CA PRO A 221 16.45 -6.86 0.19
C PRO A 221 17.20 -7.19 1.50
N GLN A 222 18.33 -6.54 1.75
CA GLN A 222 19.12 -6.71 2.97
C GLN A 222 19.02 -5.53 3.93
N ALA A 223 18.42 -4.41 3.50
CA ALA A 223 18.34 -3.16 4.25
C ALA A 223 16.92 -2.91 4.82
N GLY A 224 16.20 -4.00 5.13
CA GLY A 224 14.91 -3.98 5.83
C GLY A 224 13.67 -3.82 4.95
N GLY A 225 13.82 -3.75 3.62
CA GLY A 225 12.69 -3.70 2.66
C GLY A 225 12.08 -5.05 2.32
N ALA A 226 12.65 -6.16 2.81
CA ALA A 226 12.17 -7.51 2.51
C ALA A 226 10.92 -7.88 3.32
N VAL A 227 9.83 -8.16 2.63
CA VAL A 227 8.59 -8.73 3.16
C VAL A 227 8.69 -10.25 3.08
N LYS A 228 8.82 -10.89 4.24
CA LYS A 228 8.94 -12.35 4.40
C LYS A 228 7.58 -12.96 4.75
N ASP A 229 7.52 -14.29 4.68
CA ASP A 229 6.38 -15.09 5.13
C ASP A 229 5.08 -14.78 4.39
N LEU A 230 5.19 -14.40 3.10
CA LEU A 230 4.03 -14.24 2.25
C LEU A 230 3.42 -15.61 1.92
N PRO A 231 2.07 -15.75 1.90
CA PRO A 231 1.42 -17.00 1.54
C PRO A 231 1.78 -17.45 0.12
N ILE A 232 2.25 -18.69 -0.03
CA ILE A 232 2.56 -19.31 -1.34
C ILE A 232 1.59 -20.45 -1.60
N HIS A 233 0.70 -20.28 -2.58
CA HIS A 233 -0.26 -21.31 -2.97
C HIS A 233 0.29 -22.16 -4.12
N LEU A 234 0.38 -23.47 -3.91
CA LEU A 234 0.69 -24.45 -4.96
C LEU A 234 -0.62 -24.99 -5.53
N TYR A 235 -0.77 -24.94 -6.86
CA TYR A 235 -1.94 -25.49 -7.54
C TYR A 235 -1.51 -26.32 -8.76
N ASP A 236 -2.28 -27.35 -9.07
CA ASP A 236 -2.05 -28.21 -10.24
C ASP A 236 -3.10 -27.94 -11.32
N LEU A 237 -2.65 -27.76 -12.56
CA LEU A 237 -3.48 -27.62 -13.77
C LEU A 237 -3.36 -28.84 -14.71
N GLY A 238 -2.85 -29.97 -14.22
CA GLY A 238 -2.60 -31.17 -15.00
C GLY A 238 -1.27 -31.19 -15.74
N THR A 239 -0.44 -30.16 -15.54
CA THR A 239 0.95 -30.07 -16.05
C THR A 239 2.00 -30.12 -14.93
N GLY A 240 1.56 -30.40 -13.70
CA GLY A 240 2.37 -30.39 -12.49
C GLY A 240 2.09 -29.17 -11.61
N ASN A 241 2.66 -29.19 -10.40
CA ASN A 241 2.47 -28.13 -9.41
C ASN A 241 3.08 -26.81 -9.90
N GLN A 242 2.23 -25.80 -10.02
CA GLN A 242 2.61 -24.42 -10.29
C GLN A 242 2.43 -23.57 -9.04
N VAL A 243 3.29 -22.56 -8.91
CA VAL A 243 3.24 -21.62 -7.79
C VAL A 243 2.41 -20.41 -8.20
N LYS A 244 1.37 -20.08 -7.41
CA LYS A 244 0.75 -18.76 -7.47
C LYS A 244 1.69 -17.76 -6.82
N ILE A 245 2.02 -16.71 -7.55
CA ILE A 245 2.80 -15.59 -7.01
C ILE A 245 2.05 -14.90 -5.86
N PRO A 246 2.75 -14.51 -4.78
CA PRO A 246 2.13 -13.88 -3.62
C PRO A 246 1.82 -12.39 -3.80
N SER A 247 2.32 -11.77 -4.88
CA SER A 247 1.91 -10.45 -5.35
C SER A 247 0.97 -10.61 -6.55
N GLU A 248 0.14 -9.61 -6.84
CA GLU A 248 -0.79 -9.72 -7.97
C GLU A 248 -0.08 -9.92 -9.31
N VAL A 249 1.06 -9.24 -9.45
CA VAL A 249 1.91 -9.32 -10.63
C VAL A 249 3.37 -9.33 -10.20
N MET A 250 4.23 -9.90 -11.03
CA MET A 250 5.67 -9.83 -10.86
C MET A 250 6.20 -8.56 -11.52
N ILE A 251 6.77 -7.64 -10.74
CA ILE A 251 7.44 -6.44 -11.24
C ILE A 251 8.95 -6.69 -11.27
N PRO A 252 9.58 -6.80 -12.46
CA PRO A 252 11.03 -6.90 -12.57
C PRO A 252 11.74 -5.63 -12.06
N GLU A 253 12.99 -5.75 -11.64
CA GLU A 253 13.78 -4.62 -11.10
C GLU A 253 13.87 -3.41 -12.07
N THR A 254 13.94 -3.66 -13.38
CA THR A 254 13.94 -2.55 -14.37
C THR A 254 12.64 -1.77 -14.36
N ARG A 255 11.51 -2.45 -14.18
CA ARG A 255 10.18 -1.83 -14.09
C ARG A 255 9.94 -1.18 -12.74
N GLU A 256 10.46 -1.78 -11.67
CA GLU A 256 10.47 -1.20 -10.33
C GLU A 256 11.02 0.23 -10.38
N PHE A 257 12.17 0.42 -11.03
CA PHE A 257 12.79 1.74 -11.17
C PHE A 257 11.91 2.72 -11.97
N GLU A 258 11.26 2.26 -13.05
CA GLU A 258 10.34 3.08 -13.83
C GLU A 258 9.15 3.56 -12.99
N PHE A 259 8.49 2.67 -12.23
CA PHE A 259 7.40 3.03 -11.32
C PHE A 259 7.88 3.93 -10.17
N ALA A 260 9.05 3.65 -9.61
CA ALA A 260 9.66 4.45 -8.56
C ALA A 260 9.95 5.89 -9.01
N SER A 261 10.40 6.07 -10.25
CA SER A 261 10.60 7.40 -10.85
C SER A 261 9.28 8.19 -11.01
N LEU A 262 8.16 7.47 -11.07
CA LEU A 262 6.81 8.04 -11.14
C LEU A 262 6.16 8.28 -9.77
N GLY A 263 6.88 8.06 -8.67
CA GLY A 263 6.43 8.36 -7.32
C GLY A 263 5.61 7.24 -6.67
N PHE A 264 5.82 5.99 -7.11
CA PHE A 264 5.23 4.81 -6.50
C PHE A 264 6.26 4.03 -5.69
N ILE A 265 5.77 3.17 -4.79
CA ILE A 265 6.54 2.26 -3.95
C ILE A 265 6.20 0.82 -4.39
N PRO A 266 6.83 0.34 -5.48
CA PRO A 266 6.59 -0.99 -6.01
C PRO A 266 7.16 -2.10 -5.10
N LEU A 267 6.36 -3.15 -4.89
CA LEU A 267 6.76 -4.40 -4.26
C LEU A 267 7.10 -5.42 -5.34
N SER A 268 8.37 -5.82 -5.38
CA SER A 268 8.88 -6.80 -6.34
C SER A 268 9.04 -8.16 -5.68
N TYR A 269 8.40 -9.18 -6.25
CA TYR A 269 8.53 -10.57 -5.79
C TYR A 269 9.73 -11.27 -6.43
N TYR A 270 10.55 -11.94 -5.62
CA TYR A 270 11.69 -12.71 -6.10
C TYR A 270 11.24 -14.11 -6.54
N LYS A 271 11.39 -14.41 -7.84
CA LYS A 271 11.12 -15.74 -8.38
C LYS A 271 11.96 -16.79 -7.67
N ASN A 272 11.32 -17.89 -7.24
CA ASN A 272 11.93 -19.00 -6.50
C ASN A 272 12.46 -18.64 -5.09
N ARG A 273 12.00 -17.54 -4.51
CA ARG A 273 12.23 -17.18 -3.11
C ARG A 273 10.90 -16.97 -2.41
N ASP A 274 10.92 -17.04 -1.10
CA ASP A 274 9.78 -16.89 -0.19
C ASP A 274 9.59 -15.45 0.31
N TYR A 275 10.18 -14.47 -0.38
CA TYR A 275 10.09 -13.06 0.01
C TYR A 275 9.83 -12.14 -1.20
N ALA A 276 9.17 -11.03 -0.90
CA ALA A 276 9.08 -9.87 -1.77
C ALA A 276 9.89 -8.71 -1.18
N CYS A 277 10.20 -7.69 -1.97
CA CYS A 277 11.04 -6.59 -1.54
C CYS A 277 10.55 -5.26 -2.10
N PHE A 278 10.48 -4.25 -1.24
CA PHE A 278 10.44 -2.85 -1.65
C PHE A 278 11.88 -2.40 -1.89
N PHE A 279 12.28 -2.17 -3.13
CA PHE A 279 13.64 -1.74 -3.45
C PHE A 279 13.84 -0.25 -3.24
N SER A 280 12.83 0.53 -3.62
CA SER A 280 12.75 1.96 -3.39
C SER A 280 11.56 2.29 -2.48
N ALA A 281 11.59 3.48 -1.89
CA ALA A 281 10.53 4.04 -1.06
C ALA A 281 10.37 5.51 -1.43
N ASN A 282 10.15 5.78 -2.72
CA ASN A 282 10.01 7.14 -3.22
C ASN A 282 8.61 7.67 -2.89
N SER A 283 8.54 8.91 -2.42
CA SER A 283 7.27 9.62 -2.29
C SER A 283 6.66 9.96 -3.64
N ALA A 284 5.40 10.38 -3.65
CA ALA A 284 4.73 10.88 -4.85
C ALA A 284 5.43 12.10 -5.46
N GLN A 285 6.13 12.92 -4.66
CA GLN A 285 6.82 14.12 -5.15
C GLN A 285 7.78 13.81 -6.31
N LYS A 286 7.73 14.64 -7.35
CA LYS A 286 8.76 14.70 -8.38
C LYS A 286 9.84 15.68 -7.91
N PRO A 287 11.09 15.24 -7.70
CA PRO A 287 12.18 16.15 -7.32
C PRO A 287 12.34 17.26 -8.36
N ALA A 288 12.50 18.50 -7.89
CA ALA A 288 12.83 19.63 -8.76
C ALA A 288 14.25 19.47 -9.30
N LEU A 289 14.46 19.91 -10.54
CA LEU A 289 15.78 19.95 -11.15
C LEU A 289 16.40 21.32 -10.83
N TYR A 290 17.56 21.30 -10.19
CA TYR A 290 18.35 22.49 -9.91
C TYR A 290 19.61 22.50 -10.76
N ASP A 291 20.15 23.69 -11.02
CA ASP A 291 21.36 23.88 -11.83
C ASP A 291 22.62 23.35 -11.11
N THR A 292 22.59 23.28 -9.78
CA THR A 292 23.68 22.78 -8.94
C THR A 292 23.47 21.34 -8.54
N ALA A 293 24.50 20.50 -8.65
CA ALA A 293 24.42 19.09 -8.28
C ALA A 293 24.10 18.81 -6.80
N ASP A 294 24.33 19.79 -5.92
CA ASP A 294 24.07 19.68 -4.47
C ASP A 294 22.63 20.02 -4.06
N ALA A 295 21.82 20.61 -4.96
CA ALA A 295 20.46 21.07 -4.70
C ALA A 295 19.43 20.13 -5.32
#